data_AF-A0A401PMG0-F1
#
_entry.id   AF-A0A401PMG0-F1
#
_cell.length_a   1.000
_cell.length_b   1.000
_cell.length_c   1.000
_cell.angle_alpha   90.00
_cell.angle_beta   90.00
_cell.angle_gamma   90.00
#
_symmetry.space_group_name_H-M   'P 1'
#
loop_
_entity.id
_entity.type
_entity.pdbx_description
1 polymer ?
#
loop_
_entity_poly.entity_id
_entity_poly.type
_entity_poly.pdbx_seq_one_letter_code
_entity_poly.pdbx_strand_id
1 'polypeptide(L)'
;MLVYLVVSVLSTLWITMAQNQLGGPEEKDKTSTALKDLLSRIDLEELMKKDEPPLKFPQTLDEFEYSFNEKGQLRHIKTGEPYVFNYHEDLHRWNQKRYEALGEIITHCVYELLENECHLKKVHLPVDATEDEPKSFIFMSEDAITNPDKLMVLIHGSGVVRVGQWARRLIINEDLDSGTQIPFIKRAMDIPLALACCYFDIDPAKIYQNCCCVREQKG
;
A
#
# COMPACT_ATOMS: atom_id res chain seq x y z
N MET A 1 59.83 40.03 9.15
CA MET A 1 58.71 40.86 8.66
C MET A 1 57.41 40.09 8.50
N LEU A 2 57.37 38.94 7.83
CA LEU A 2 56.13 38.20 7.57
C LEU A 2 55.39 37.72 8.84
N VAL A 3 56.14 37.30 9.87
CA VAL A 3 55.57 36.86 11.16
C VAL A 3 54.87 38.01 11.91
N TYR A 4 55.42 39.23 11.83
CA TYR A 4 54.82 40.41 12.46
C TYR A 4 53.51 40.83 11.79
N LEU A 5 53.40 40.64 10.47
CA LEU A 5 52.17 40.95 9.72
C LEU A 5 51.02 40.02 10.11
N VAL A 6 51.31 38.72 10.27
CA VAL A 6 50.31 37.69 10.64
C VAL A 6 49.80 37.90 12.06
N VAL A 7 50.69 38.22 13.00
CA VAL A 7 50.30 38.54 14.39
C VAL A 7 49.44 39.80 14.45
N SER A 8 49.75 40.81 13.63
CA SER A 8 48.95 42.05 13.58
C SER A 8 47.53 41.80 13.05
N VAL A 9 47.36 40.99 12.00
CA VAL A 9 46.04 40.66 11.42
C VAL A 9 45.19 39.79 12.36
N LEU A 10 45.81 38.85 13.08
CA LEU A 10 45.10 38.06 14.09
C LEU A 10 44.68 38.91 15.28
N SER A 11 45.49 39.89 15.68
CA SER A 11 45.16 40.81 16.78
C SER A 11 43.97 41.71 16.43
N THR A 12 43.87 42.21 15.19
CA THR A 12 42.73 43.02 14.77
C THR A 12 41.45 42.19 14.66
N LEU A 13 41.51 40.96 14.12
CA LEU A 13 40.38 40.02 14.12
C LEU A 13 39.90 39.70 15.53
N TRP A 14 40.81 39.49 16.48
CA TRP A 14 40.46 39.28 17.89
C TRP A 14 39.82 40.52 18.51
N ILE A 15 40.30 41.73 18.17
CA ILE A 15 39.69 42.98 18.64
C ILE A 15 38.31 43.18 18.02
N THR A 16 38.10 42.85 16.74
CA THR A 16 36.77 42.93 16.09
C THR A 16 35.80 41.90 16.66
N MET A 17 36.28 40.68 16.94
CA MET A 17 35.50 39.64 17.63
C MET A 17 35.19 40.02 19.08
N ALA A 18 36.12 40.71 19.77
CA ALA A 18 35.92 41.23 21.11
C ALA A 18 35.00 42.48 21.13
N GLN A 19 35.01 43.30 20.07
CA GLN A 19 34.10 44.42 19.90
C GLN A 19 32.69 43.96 19.50
N ASN A 20 32.55 42.86 18.74
CA ASN A 20 31.25 42.20 18.48
C ASN A 20 30.69 41.45 19.71
N GLN A 21 31.46 41.31 20.78
CA GLN A 21 30.99 40.77 22.07
C GLN A 21 30.44 41.87 22.99
N LEU A 22 30.50 43.14 22.60
CA LEU A 22 29.97 44.29 23.37
C LEU A 22 28.45 44.49 23.27
N GLY A 23 27.71 43.59 22.60
CA GLY A 23 26.28 43.46 22.85
C GLY A 23 26.10 42.86 24.25
N GLY A 24 25.60 43.66 25.21
CA GLY A 24 25.49 43.27 26.61
C GLY A 24 24.65 41.99 26.81
N PRO A 25 24.76 41.31 27.98
CA PRO A 25 24.00 40.09 28.28
C PRO A 25 22.49 40.25 28.00
N GLU A 26 21.94 41.43 28.31
CA GLU A 26 20.56 41.79 28.01
C GLU A 26 20.24 41.82 26.50
N GLU A 27 21.14 42.27 25.64
CA GLU A 27 20.87 42.43 24.20
C GLU A 27 20.96 41.07 23.49
N LYS A 28 21.88 40.20 23.92
CA LYS A 28 21.97 38.79 23.48
C LYS A 28 20.80 37.96 23.96
N ASP A 29 20.34 38.15 25.20
CA ASP A 29 19.12 37.50 25.71
C ASP A 29 17.88 38.04 25.02
N LYS A 30 17.78 39.35 24.75
CA LYS A 30 16.67 39.94 23.98
C LYS A 30 16.64 39.44 22.54
N THR A 31 17.78 39.33 21.86
CA THR A 31 17.83 38.77 20.48
C THR A 31 17.59 37.27 20.45
N SER A 32 18.10 36.50 21.41
CA SER A 32 17.79 35.07 21.57
C SER A 32 16.31 34.85 21.85
N THR A 33 15.70 35.68 22.70
CA THR A 33 14.27 35.61 23.03
C THR A 33 13.39 36.06 21.86
N ALA A 34 13.77 37.12 21.14
CA ALA A 34 13.07 37.57 19.94
C ALA A 34 13.19 36.57 18.79
N LEU A 35 14.34 35.91 18.63
CA LEU A 35 14.52 34.85 17.65
C LEU A 35 13.70 33.61 18.03
N LYS A 36 13.68 33.21 19.30
CA LYS A 36 12.84 32.10 19.79
C LYS A 36 11.36 32.41 19.64
N ASP A 37 10.93 33.65 19.90
CA ASP A 37 9.56 34.12 19.71
C ASP A 37 9.18 34.12 18.21
N LEU A 38 10.06 34.63 17.33
CA LEU A 38 9.85 34.56 15.88
C LEU A 38 9.78 33.10 15.37
N LEU A 39 10.65 32.21 15.86
CA LEU A 39 10.64 30.79 15.50
C LEU A 39 9.40 30.08 16.04
N SER A 40 8.90 30.45 17.22
CA SER A 40 7.66 29.90 17.80
C SER A 40 6.39 30.36 17.07
N ARG A 41 6.47 31.46 16.33
CA ARG A 41 5.40 31.99 15.48
C ARG A 41 5.41 31.42 14.07
N ILE A 42 6.51 30.78 13.68
CA ILE A 42 6.58 30.00 12.44
C ILE A 42 6.00 28.63 12.76
N ASP A 43 4.83 28.34 12.18
CA ASP A 43 4.27 27.01 12.24
C ASP A 43 5.12 26.08 11.36
N LEU A 44 6.11 25.43 11.98
CA LEU A 44 6.99 24.48 11.31
C LEU A 44 6.18 23.33 10.70
N GLU A 45 5.03 22.95 11.26
CA GLU A 45 4.15 21.96 10.64
C GLU A 45 3.51 22.50 9.35
N GLU A 46 3.16 23.78 9.30
CA GLU A 46 2.60 24.43 8.10
C GLU A 46 3.65 24.60 6.99
N LEU A 47 4.91 24.86 7.35
CA LEU A 47 6.03 24.86 6.39
C LEU A 47 6.35 23.44 5.89
N MET A 48 6.39 22.44 6.78
CA MET A 48 6.64 21.04 6.40
C MET A 48 5.51 20.46 5.52
N LYS A 49 4.25 20.90 5.72
CA LYS A 49 3.11 20.51 4.86
C LYS A 49 3.25 20.99 3.41
N LYS A 50 4.04 22.03 3.14
CA LYS A 50 4.24 22.55 1.76
C LYS A 50 5.24 21.74 0.94
N ASP A 51 6.13 20.99 1.59
CA ASP A 51 7.18 20.22 0.93
C ASP A 51 6.87 18.71 0.85
N GLU A 52 5.74 18.24 1.40
CA GLU A 52 5.31 16.85 1.24
C GLU A 52 5.00 16.53 -0.24
N PRO A 53 5.55 15.44 -0.82
CA PRO A 53 5.24 15.04 -2.18
C PRO A 53 3.75 14.72 -2.34
N PRO A 54 3.18 14.96 -3.53
CA PRO A 54 1.76 14.71 -3.76
C PRO A 54 1.42 13.24 -3.53
N LEU A 55 0.27 12.99 -2.91
CA LEU A 55 -0.29 11.64 -2.73
C LEU A 55 -0.98 11.17 -4.02
N LYS A 56 -0.25 11.22 -5.13
CA LYS A 56 -0.65 10.69 -6.42
C LYS A 56 0.30 9.57 -6.78
N PHE A 57 -0.25 8.36 -6.85
CA PHE A 57 0.51 7.16 -7.16
C PHE A 57 0.06 6.62 -8.52
N PRO A 58 0.93 5.88 -9.22
CA PRO A 58 0.55 5.22 -10.46
C PRO A 58 -0.62 4.24 -10.30
N GLN A 59 -1.24 3.85 -11.41
CA GLN A 59 -2.44 2.99 -11.40
C GLN A 59 -2.20 1.59 -11.94
N THR A 60 -1.03 1.34 -12.52
CA THR A 60 -0.64 0.02 -13.04
C THR A 60 0.70 -0.42 -12.45
N LEU A 61 0.95 -1.73 -12.47
CA LEU A 61 2.22 -2.31 -12.00
C LEU A 61 3.41 -1.77 -12.82
N ASP A 62 3.23 -1.67 -14.13
CA ASP A 62 4.26 -1.18 -15.06
C ASP A 62 4.65 0.28 -14.77
N GLU A 63 3.67 1.16 -14.52
CA GLU A 63 3.95 2.55 -14.13
C GLU A 63 4.57 2.65 -12.72
N PHE A 64 4.29 1.68 -11.85
CA PHE A 64 4.98 1.51 -10.57
C PHE A 64 6.43 1.00 -10.74
N GLU A 65 6.80 0.61 -11.96
CA GLU A 65 8.06 -0.04 -12.34
C GLU A 65 8.25 -1.43 -11.72
N TYR A 66 7.17 -2.15 -11.43
CA TYR A 66 7.20 -3.53 -10.93
C TYR A 66 6.46 -4.49 -11.83
N SER A 67 6.85 -5.76 -11.81
CA SER A 67 6.09 -6.86 -12.39
C SER A 67 6.23 -8.11 -11.54
N PHE A 68 5.34 -9.09 -11.72
CA PHE A 68 5.55 -10.44 -11.19
C PHE A 68 6.49 -11.21 -12.14
N ASN A 69 7.55 -11.79 -11.58
CA ASN A 69 8.46 -12.64 -12.36
C ASN A 69 7.86 -14.06 -12.55
N GLU A 70 8.59 -14.94 -13.24
CA GLU A 70 8.18 -16.34 -13.49
C GLU A 70 7.92 -17.16 -12.21
N LYS A 71 8.49 -16.74 -11.07
CA LYS A 71 8.29 -17.35 -9.76
C LYS A 71 7.13 -16.72 -8.99
N GLY A 72 6.36 -15.82 -9.61
CA GLY A 72 5.27 -15.08 -8.98
C GLY A 72 5.72 -14.04 -7.97
N GLN A 73 6.99 -13.61 -7.99
CA GLN A 73 7.52 -12.63 -7.04
C GLN A 73 7.45 -11.21 -7.62
N LEU A 74 6.97 -10.25 -6.83
CA LEU A 74 6.95 -8.84 -7.23
C LEU A 74 8.37 -8.26 -7.25
N ARG A 75 8.85 -7.83 -8.42
CA ARG A 75 10.20 -7.32 -8.64
C ARG A 75 10.19 -6.06 -9.49
N HIS A 76 11.13 -5.17 -9.21
CA HIS A 76 11.32 -3.98 -10.02
C HIS A 76 11.76 -4.38 -11.44
N ILE A 77 11.11 -3.85 -12.48
CA ILE A 77 11.28 -4.28 -13.87
C ILE A 77 12.73 -4.14 -14.35
N LYS A 78 13.38 -3.02 -14.02
CA LYS A 78 14.76 -2.73 -14.45
C LYS A 78 15.85 -3.41 -13.60
N THR A 79 15.72 -3.38 -12.27
CA THR A 79 16.79 -3.81 -11.34
C THR A 79 16.59 -5.23 -10.82
N GLY A 80 15.36 -5.76 -10.86
CA GLY A 80 15.03 -7.04 -10.24
C GLY A 80 14.96 -7.01 -8.71
N GLU A 81 15.01 -5.83 -8.09
CA GLU A 81 14.97 -5.69 -6.63
C GLU A 81 13.55 -5.84 -6.06
N PRO A 82 13.39 -6.29 -4.80
CA PRO A 82 12.10 -6.39 -4.13
C PRO A 82 11.52 -5.02 -3.77
N TYR A 83 10.24 -4.98 -3.45
CA TYR A 83 9.57 -3.75 -3.02
C TYR A 83 10.13 -3.24 -1.67
N VAL A 84 10.47 -1.95 -1.62
CA VAL A 84 10.90 -1.27 -0.40
C VAL A 84 9.77 -0.39 0.14
N PHE A 85 9.31 -0.66 1.36
CA PHE A 85 8.26 0.11 2.03
C PHE A 85 8.75 1.49 2.49
N ASN A 86 9.88 1.56 3.20
CA ASN A 86 10.50 2.80 3.65
C ASN A 86 11.25 3.49 2.52
N TYR A 87 10.53 3.92 1.49
CA TYR A 87 11.12 4.57 0.32
C TYR A 87 11.67 5.97 0.67
N HIS A 88 10.93 6.70 1.49
CA HIS A 88 11.39 7.93 2.13
C HIS A 88 11.48 7.74 3.65
N GLU A 89 12.66 7.91 4.24
CA GLU A 89 12.89 7.62 5.67
C GLU A 89 11.93 8.39 6.60
N ASP A 90 11.71 9.69 6.31
CA ASP A 90 10.92 10.58 7.16
C ASP A 90 9.45 10.73 6.75
N LEU A 91 9.04 10.16 5.61
CA LEU A 91 7.68 10.33 5.06
C LEU A 91 6.82 9.08 5.26
N HIS A 92 6.58 8.70 6.51
CA HIS A 92 5.79 7.52 6.86
C HIS A 92 4.38 7.54 6.25
N ARG A 93 3.70 8.69 6.30
CA ARG A 93 2.35 8.85 5.71
C ARG A 93 2.36 8.59 4.20
N TRP A 94 3.37 9.11 3.50
CA TRP A 94 3.51 8.93 2.06
C TRP A 94 3.82 7.47 1.72
N ASN A 95 4.78 6.84 2.41
CA ASN A 95 5.12 5.42 2.22
C ASN A 95 3.92 4.50 2.43
N GLN A 96 3.13 4.78 3.47
CA GLN A 96 1.89 4.06 3.74
C GLN A 96 0.90 4.19 2.59
N LYS A 97 0.70 5.40 2.06
CA LYS A 97 -0.19 5.64 0.92
C LYS A 97 0.32 5.01 -0.38
N ARG A 98 1.64 4.97 -0.60
CA ARG A 98 2.27 4.25 -1.72
C ARG A 98 1.98 2.75 -1.64
N TYR A 99 2.15 2.18 -0.44
CA TYR A 99 1.88 0.77 -0.20
C TYR A 99 0.40 0.40 -0.37
N GLU A 100 -0.50 1.29 0.08
CA GLU A 100 -1.94 1.14 -0.16
C GLU A 100 -2.26 1.15 -1.66
N ALA A 101 -1.73 2.11 -2.41
CA ALA A 101 -1.92 2.22 -3.86
C ALA A 101 -1.44 0.96 -4.59
N LEU A 102 -0.22 0.49 -4.30
CA LEU A 102 0.30 -0.76 -4.86
C LEU A 102 -0.60 -1.96 -4.53
N GLY A 103 -1.14 -2.01 -3.32
CA GLY A 103 -2.05 -3.08 -2.90
C GLY A 103 -3.38 -3.13 -3.66
N GLU A 104 -3.91 -1.97 -4.08
CA GLU A 104 -5.10 -1.93 -4.93
C GLU A 104 -4.77 -2.40 -6.36
N ILE A 105 -3.61 -2.04 -6.90
CA ILE A 105 -3.14 -2.54 -8.21
C ILE A 105 -3.01 -4.07 -8.18
N ILE A 106 -2.35 -4.61 -7.14
CA ILE A 106 -2.19 -6.06 -6.96
C ILE A 106 -3.55 -6.76 -6.89
N THR A 107 -4.56 -6.13 -6.29
CA THR A 107 -5.92 -6.69 -6.26
C THR A 107 -6.46 -6.91 -7.66
N HIS A 108 -6.29 -5.93 -8.56
CA HIS A 108 -6.71 -6.08 -9.95
C HIS A 108 -5.92 -7.17 -10.68
N CYS A 109 -4.60 -7.23 -10.48
CA CYS A 109 -3.78 -8.30 -11.05
C CYS A 109 -4.24 -9.70 -10.58
N VAL A 110 -4.58 -9.86 -9.31
CA VAL A 110 -5.11 -11.14 -8.80
C VAL A 110 -6.44 -11.50 -9.46
N TYR A 111 -7.33 -10.53 -9.70
CA TYR A 111 -8.57 -10.80 -10.42
C TYR A 111 -8.32 -11.26 -11.86
N GLU A 112 -7.40 -10.60 -12.57
CA GLU A 112 -7.01 -11.01 -13.92
C GLU A 112 -6.43 -12.44 -13.92
N LEU A 113 -5.65 -12.82 -12.90
CA LEU A 113 -5.13 -14.18 -12.77
C LEU A 113 -6.24 -15.21 -12.49
N LEU A 114 -7.24 -14.86 -11.67
CA LEU A 114 -8.40 -15.73 -11.42
C LEU A 114 -9.21 -15.96 -12.70
N GLU A 115 -9.40 -14.94 -13.52
CA GLU A 115 -10.15 -15.04 -14.77
C GLU A 115 -9.34 -15.76 -15.85
N ASN A 116 -8.10 -15.36 -16.07
CA ASN A 116 -7.31 -15.81 -17.21
C ASN A 116 -6.58 -17.13 -16.95
N GLU A 117 -5.99 -17.33 -15.77
CA GLU A 117 -5.24 -18.56 -15.46
C GLU A 117 -6.08 -19.62 -14.75
N CYS A 118 -7.05 -19.22 -13.94
CA CYS A 118 -7.91 -20.17 -13.22
C CYS A 118 -9.27 -20.38 -13.90
N HIS A 119 -9.57 -19.65 -14.97
CA HIS A 119 -10.83 -19.73 -15.74
C HIS A 119 -12.09 -19.56 -14.87
N LEU A 120 -12.00 -18.75 -13.82
CA LEU A 120 -13.14 -18.43 -12.98
C LEU A 120 -13.91 -17.25 -13.56
N LYS A 121 -15.24 -17.31 -13.49
CA LYS A 121 -16.11 -16.20 -13.85
C LYS A 121 -16.42 -15.34 -12.63
N LYS A 122 -16.37 -14.02 -12.81
CA LYS A 122 -16.87 -13.05 -11.85
C LYS A 122 -18.39 -12.97 -11.94
N VAL A 123 -19.09 -13.28 -10.85
CA VAL A 123 -20.55 -13.25 -10.76
C VAL A 123 -20.98 -12.28 -9.67
N HIS A 124 -21.91 -11.39 -9.99
CA HIS A 124 -22.46 -10.44 -9.01
C HIS A 124 -23.62 -11.06 -8.23
N LEU A 125 -23.66 -10.78 -6.93
CA LEU A 125 -24.69 -11.25 -6.00
C LEU A 125 -25.35 -10.07 -5.27
N PRO A 126 -26.67 -10.11 -5.02
CA PRO A 126 -27.62 -11.09 -5.54
C PRO A 126 -27.81 -10.95 -7.06
N VAL A 127 -28.17 -12.04 -7.74
CA VAL A 127 -28.26 -12.08 -9.21
C VAL A 127 -29.46 -11.28 -9.74
N ASP A 128 -30.50 -11.18 -8.91
CA ASP A 128 -31.74 -10.44 -9.14
C ASP A 128 -31.71 -8.99 -8.60
N ALA A 129 -30.55 -8.53 -8.15
CA ALA A 129 -30.41 -7.20 -7.56
C ALA A 129 -30.73 -6.07 -8.54
N THR A 130 -31.67 -5.21 -8.15
CA THR A 130 -31.98 -3.93 -8.82
C THR A 130 -30.80 -2.96 -8.73
N GLU A 131 -30.80 -1.85 -9.49
CA GLU A 131 -29.66 -0.91 -9.52
C GLU A 131 -29.33 -0.29 -8.15
N ASP A 132 -30.34 -0.07 -7.32
CA ASP A 132 -30.21 0.57 -6.00
C ASP A 132 -29.88 -0.42 -4.87
N GLU A 133 -29.87 -1.72 -5.16
CA GLU A 133 -29.58 -2.74 -4.15
C GLU A 133 -28.07 -2.99 -3.99
N PRO A 134 -27.60 -3.27 -2.77
CA PRO A 134 -26.19 -3.53 -2.52
C PRO A 134 -25.76 -4.83 -3.24
N LYS A 135 -24.80 -4.69 -4.16
CA LYS A 135 -24.21 -5.82 -4.89
C LYS A 135 -22.82 -6.15 -4.35
N SER A 136 -22.53 -7.44 -4.25
CA SER A 136 -21.19 -7.98 -4.10
C SER A 136 -20.84 -8.82 -5.34
N PHE A 137 -19.68 -9.46 -5.34
CA PHE A 137 -19.33 -10.42 -6.38
C PHE A 137 -18.54 -11.58 -5.81
N ILE A 138 -18.54 -12.70 -6.53
CA ILE A 138 -17.73 -13.87 -6.26
C ILE A 138 -17.02 -14.29 -7.54
N PHE A 139 -15.95 -15.07 -7.41
CA PHE A 139 -15.37 -15.81 -8.53
C PHE A 139 -15.76 -17.27 -8.40
N MET A 140 -16.23 -17.90 -9.47
CA MET A 140 -16.63 -19.30 -9.43
C MET A 140 -16.31 -20.02 -10.73
N SER A 141 -16.14 -21.34 -10.67
CA SER A 141 -15.96 -22.16 -11.86
C SER A 141 -17.24 -22.17 -12.70
N GLU A 142 -17.10 -22.46 -14.01
CA GLU A 142 -18.25 -22.45 -14.94
C GLU A 142 -19.35 -23.42 -14.47
N ASP A 143 -18.93 -24.56 -13.93
CA ASP A 143 -19.75 -25.67 -13.45
C ASP A 143 -20.16 -25.56 -11.98
N ALA A 144 -19.84 -24.46 -11.28
CA ALA A 144 -20.02 -24.35 -9.83
C ALA A 144 -21.46 -24.64 -9.35
N ILE A 145 -22.45 -24.36 -10.21
CA ILE A 145 -23.88 -24.54 -9.97
C ILE A 145 -24.41 -25.85 -10.53
N THR A 146 -23.91 -26.28 -11.69
CA THR A 146 -24.43 -27.44 -12.42
C THR A 146 -23.80 -28.75 -11.98
N ASN A 147 -22.61 -28.70 -11.36
CA ASN A 147 -21.88 -29.88 -10.95
C ASN A 147 -22.57 -30.56 -9.74
N PRO A 148 -23.02 -31.82 -9.88
CA PRO A 148 -23.72 -32.55 -8.82
C PRO A 148 -22.79 -32.99 -7.68
N ASP A 149 -21.47 -32.92 -7.88
CA ASP A 149 -20.48 -33.30 -6.87
C ASP A 149 -20.31 -32.20 -5.80
N LYS A 150 -19.22 -32.26 -5.04
CA LYS A 150 -18.96 -31.35 -3.92
C LYS A 150 -18.54 -29.96 -4.42
N LEU A 151 -19.01 -28.93 -3.72
CA LEU A 151 -18.59 -27.54 -3.92
C LEU A 151 -17.55 -27.17 -2.85
N MET A 152 -16.37 -26.71 -3.26
CA MET A 152 -15.39 -26.10 -2.37
C MET A 152 -15.60 -24.58 -2.35
N VAL A 153 -15.75 -24.02 -1.16
CA VAL A 153 -15.88 -22.58 -0.95
C VAL A 153 -14.64 -22.04 -0.27
N LEU A 154 -13.93 -21.11 -0.91
CA LEU A 154 -12.78 -20.42 -0.33
C LEU A 154 -13.21 -19.06 0.21
N ILE A 155 -12.87 -18.84 1.49
CA ILE A 155 -13.31 -17.68 2.28
C ILE A 155 -12.05 -16.97 2.78
N HIS A 156 -11.85 -15.71 2.38
CA HIS A 156 -10.76 -14.90 2.91
C HIS A 156 -11.18 -14.17 4.20
N GLY A 157 -10.19 -13.73 4.98
CA GLY A 157 -10.41 -12.92 6.17
C GLY A 157 -10.90 -11.50 5.84
N SER A 158 -11.36 -10.78 6.86
CA SER A 158 -11.91 -9.43 6.70
C SER A 158 -10.82 -8.34 6.60
N GLY A 159 -11.20 -7.13 6.17
CA GLY A 159 -10.33 -5.95 6.14
C GLY A 159 -9.84 -5.54 4.75
N VAL A 160 -8.52 -5.36 4.59
CA VAL A 160 -7.90 -4.88 3.32
C VAL A 160 -7.67 -5.98 2.28
N VAL A 161 -7.93 -7.23 2.66
CA VAL A 161 -7.82 -8.39 1.77
C VAL A 161 -9.08 -8.49 0.92
N ARG A 162 -8.93 -9.00 -0.31
CA ARG A 162 -10.00 -9.14 -1.30
C ARG A 162 -10.05 -10.58 -1.80
N VAL A 163 -11.05 -10.92 -2.62
CA VAL A 163 -11.20 -12.28 -3.17
C VAL A 163 -9.92 -12.73 -3.86
N GLY A 164 -9.57 -14.01 -3.66
CA GLY A 164 -8.35 -14.57 -4.22
C GLY A 164 -7.10 -14.29 -3.42
N GLN A 165 -7.15 -13.49 -2.35
CA GLN A 165 -5.97 -13.14 -1.56
C GLN A 165 -6.04 -13.72 -0.14
N TRP A 166 -4.88 -14.13 0.39
CA TRP A 166 -4.70 -14.44 1.82
C TRP A 166 -4.10 -13.26 2.56
N ALA A 167 -3.06 -12.65 2.01
CA ALA A 167 -2.39 -11.52 2.63
C ALA A 167 -1.61 -10.70 1.60
N ARG A 168 -1.98 -9.42 1.46
CA ARG A 168 -1.26 -8.43 0.64
C ARG A 168 0.24 -8.38 0.95
N ARG A 169 0.61 -8.50 2.24
CA ARG A 169 2.00 -8.49 2.68
C ARG A 169 2.80 -9.66 2.09
N LEU A 170 2.21 -10.85 2.01
CA LEU A 170 2.88 -12.01 1.43
C LEU A 170 3.04 -11.84 -0.09
N ILE A 171 1.98 -11.38 -0.78
CA ILE A 171 2.06 -11.13 -2.24
C ILE A 171 3.19 -10.16 -2.59
N ILE A 172 3.37 -9.09 -1.80
CA ILE A 172 4.37 -8.06 -2.06
C ILE A 172 5.79 -8.51 -1.72
N ASN A 173 5.99 -9.24 -0.61
CA ASN A 173 7.32 -9.53 -0.08
C ASN A 173 7.83 -10.94 -0.40
N GLU A 174 6.93 -11.89 -0.66
CA GLU A 174 7.26 -13.29 -0.94
C GLU A 174 6.90 -13.62 -2.39
N ASP A 175 5.65 -14.02 -2.65
CA ASP A 175 5.13 -14.39 -3.96
C ASP A 175 3.59 -14.50 -4.00
N LEU A 176 3.06 -14.67 -5.21
CA LEU A 176 1.64 -14.96 -5.43
C LEU A 176 1.19 -16.26 -4.76
N ASP A 177 2.03 -17.30 -4.71
CA ASP A 177 1.61 -18.61 -4.21
C ASP A 177 1.33 -18.60 -2.70
N SER A 178 2.18 -17.96 -1.92
CA SER A 178 2.01 -17.76 -0.47
C SER A 178 0.90 -16.76 -0.16
N GLY A 179 0.75 -15.73 -1.00
CA GLY A 179 -0.14 -14.61 -0.74
C GLY A 179 -1.55 -14.75 -1.29
N THR A 180 -1.83 -15.72 -2.15
CA THR A 180 -3.12 -15.89 -2.85
C THR A 180 -3.74 -17.27 -2.67
N GLN A 181 -5.03 -17.34 -3.03
CA GLN A 181 -5.81 -18.57 -3.09
C GLN A 181 -5.50 -19.40 -4.35
N ILE A 182 -4.78 -18.84 -5.33
CA ILE A 182 -4.56 -19.43 -6.66
C ILE A 182 -4.00 -20.85 -6.60
N PRO A 183 -2.99 -21.18 -5.76
CA PRO A 183 -2.49 -22.55 -5.69
C PRO A 183 -3.54 -23.57 -5.21
N PHE A 184 -4.46 -23.15 -4.35
CA PHE A 184 -5.55 -24.00 -3.88
C PHE A 184 -6.61 -24.19 -4.95
N ILE A 185 -6.90 -23.12 -5.69
CA ILE A 185 -7.83 -23.13 -6.82
C ILE A 185 -7.30 -24.06 -7.90
N LYS A 186 -6.05 -23.88 -8.36
CA LYS A 186 -5.40 -24.73 -9.38
C LYS A 186 -5.44 -26.21 -8.99
N ARG A 187 -5.08 -26.55 -7.74
CA ARG A 187 -5.20 -27.93 -7.24
C ARG A 187 -6.62 -28.48 -7.21
N ALA A 188 -7.62 -27.64 -6.94
CA ALA A 188 -9.01 -28.08 -6.90
C ALA A 188 -9.60 -28.28 -8.30
N MET A 189 -9.15 -27.52 -9.29
CA MET A 189 -9.53 -27.69 -10.70
C MET A 189 -9.05 -29.03 -11.29
N ASP A 190 -8.01 -29.65 -10.71
CA ASP A 190 -7.50 -30.97 -11.10
C ASP A 190 -8.30 -32.15 -10.52
N ILE A 191 -9.32 -31.88 -9.70
CA ILE A 191 -10.16 -32.88 -9.03
C ILE A 191 -11.62 -32.62 -9.45
N PRO A 192 -12.50 -33.64 -9.54
CA PRO A 192 -13.93 -33.43 -9.83
C PRO A 192 -14.65 -32.71 -8.65
N LEU A 193 -14.43 -31.40 -8.55
CA LEU A 193 -15.00 -30.49 -7.56
C LEU A 193 -15.40 -29.20 -8.25
N ALA A 194 -16.60 -28.71 -7.92
CA ALA A 194 -17.00 -27.34 -8.22
C ALA A 194 -16.30 -26.37 -7.26
N LEU A 195 -15.98 -25.15 -7.71
CA LEU A 195 -15.26 -24.17 -6.90
C LEU A 195 -15.93 -22.79 -6.89
N ALA A 196 -16.04 -22.20 -5.70
CA ALA A 196 -16.42 -20.80 -5.52
C ALA A 196 -15.46 -20.09 -4.55
N CYS A 197 -14.91 -18.97 -4.98
CA CYS A 197 -14.17 -18.00 -4.18
C CYS A 197 -15.09 -16.85 -3.82
N CYS A 198 -15.53 -16.82 -2.56
CA CYS A 198 -16.51 -15.85 -2.11
C CYS A 198 -15.85 -14.59 -1.56
N TYR A 199 -16.45 -13.43 -1.87
CA TYR A 199 -16.10 -12.15 -1.28
C TYR A 199 -16.74 -12.04 0.11
N PHE A 200 -15.91 -11.68 1.09
CA PHE A 200 -16.32 -11.38 2.45
C PHE A 200 -16.20 -9.90 2.69
N ASP A 201 -17.34 -9.21 2.75
CA ASP A 201 -17.42 -7.93 3.43
C ASP A 201 -17.57 -8.18 4.94
N ILE A 202 -17.17 -7.24 5.79
CA ILE A 202 -17.11 -7.38 7.26
C ILE A 202 -18.49 -7.67 7.90
N ASP A 203 -19.58 -7.58 7.13
CA ASP A 203 -20.95 -7.82 7.56
C ASP A 203 -21.34 -9.32 7.51
N PRO A 204 -21.55 -9.98 8.66
CA PRO A 204 -21.97 -11.39 8.72
C PRO A 204 -23.29 -11.68 8.00
N ALA A 205 -24.18 -10.68 7.86
CA ALA A 205 -25.43 -10.84 7.11
C ALA A 205 -25.15 -11.08 5.62
N LYS A 206 -24.18 -10.36 5.04
CA LYS A 206 -23.77 -10.55 3.64
C LYS A 206 -23.10 -11.90 3.41
N ILE A 207 -22.39 -12.43 4.41
CA ILE A 207 -21.81 -13.79 4.36
C ILE A 207 -22.91 -14.82 4.21
N TYR A 208 -23.89 -14.77 5.12
CA TYR A 208 -25.00 -15.71 5.11
C TYR A 208 -25.77 -15.59 3.79
N GLN A 209 -26.04 -14.36 3.34
CA GLN A 209 -26.73 -14.11 2.07
C GLN A 209 -25.98 -14.65 0.85
N ASN A 210 -24.66 -14.43 0.74
CA ASN A 210 -23.88 -14.93 -0.39
C ASN A 210 -23.80 -16.46 -0.39
N CYS A 211 -23.52 -17.08 0.76
CA CYS A 211 -23.50 -18.54 0.88
C CYS A 211 -24.88 -19.16 0.65
N CYS A 212 -25.95 -18.53 1.13
CA CYS A 212 -27.32 -18.94 0.87
C CYS A 212 -27.68 -18.81 -0.61
N CYS A 213 -27.35 -17.70 -1.27
CA CYS A 213 -27.62 -17.50 -2.68
C CYS A 213 -26.90 -18.56 -3.54
N VAL A 214 -25.63 -18.85 -3.24
CA VAL A 214 -24.88 -19.92 -3.93
C VAL A 214 -25.51 -21.30 -3.66
N ARG A 215 -25.96 -21.56 -2.43
CA ARG A 215 -26.63 -22.82 -2.08
C ARG A 215 -27.99 -22.97 -2.78
N GLU A 216 -28.80 -21.92 -2.79
CA GLU A 216 -30.13 -21.89 -3.42
C GLU A 216 -30.03 -22.08 -4.93
N GLN A 217 -28.99 -21.54 -5.57
CA GLN A 217 -28.75 -21.75 -7.00
C GLN A 217 -28.39 -23.20 -7.33
N LYS A 218 -27.73 -23.92 -6.42
CA LYS A 218 -27.29 -25.31 -6.65
C LYS A 218 -28.42 -26.34 -6.55
N GLY A 219 -29.52 -26.02 -5.84
CA GLY A 219 -30.63 -26.95 -5.56
C GLY A 219 -30.41 -27.79 -4.32
#